data_AF-A0A855X9B9-F1
#
_entry.id   AF-A0A855X9B9-F1
#
_cell.length_a   1.000
_cell.length_b   1.000
_cell.length_c   1.000
_cell.angle_alpha   90.00
_cell.angle_beta   90.00
_cell.angle_gamma   90.00
#
_symmetry.space_group_name_H-M   'P 1'
#
loop_
_entity.id
_entity.type
_entity.pdbx_description
1 polymer ?
#
loop_
_entity_poly.entity_id
_entity_poly.type
_entity_poly.pdbx_seq_one_letter_code
_entity_poly.pdbx_strand_id
1 'polypeptide(L)'
;MSREVKRRKRKIIDPSTEIVVANNTYGIFAYESNNGALSFVLEENGDEEYITYAEARKLKKYFENMSLLIIDVNSEEDISIMDVVRGLRLTDVYKSYLELVEGFGEDEFDEVEALYADALADFCVDSEIDDFKKALKTPLRNAVIMTTVEMYKQRRLSDRDKQDLVNTRGEDFWADVDVSVRAAEGR
;
A
#
# COMPACT_ATOMS: atom_id res chain seq x y z
N MET A 1 26.12 22.13 -7.97
CA MET A 1 25.79 21.63 -9.32
C MET A 1 24.29 21.37 -9.35
N SER A 2 23.56 22.08 -10.22
CA SER A 2 22.12 21.91 -10.40
C SER A 2 21.88 20.62 -11.19
N ARG A 3 21.37 19.56 -10.56
CA ARG A 3 20.81 18.42 -11.30
C ARG A 3 19.52 18.93 -11.92
N GLU A 4 19.54 19.23 -13.23
CA GLU A 4 18.31 19.42 -14.00
C GLU A 4 17.49 18.14 -13.87
N VAL A 5 16.39 18.20 -13.11
CA VAL A 5 15.38 17.14 -13.10
C VAL A 5 14.72 17.18 -14.48
N LYS A 6 15.29 16.45 -15.44
CA LYS A 6 14.68 16.24 -16.75
C LYS A 6 13.34 15.56 -16.51
N ARG A 7 12.24 16.32 -16.66
CA ARG A 7 10.89 15.76 -16.68
C ARG A 7 10.84 14.68 -17.76
N ARG A 8 10.84 13.41 -17.36
CA ARG A 8 10.68 12.25 -18.24
C ARG A 8 9.36 12.38 -18.99
N LYS A 9 9.37 12.15 -20.30
CA LYS A 9 8.13 12.16 -21.09
C LYS A 9 7.24 11.02 -20.61
N ARG A 10 5.95 11.30 -20.43
CA ARG A 10 4.95 10.29 -20.06
C ARG A 10 4.92 9.19 -21.13
N LYS A 11 5.20 7.95 -20.75
CA LYS A 11 5.06 6.78 -21.63
C LYS A 11 3.58 6.48 -21.84
N ILE A 12 3.24 6.01 -23.04
CA ILE A 12 1.92 5.43 -23.33
C ILE A 12 2.02 3.98 -22.88
N ILE A 13 1.03 3.53 -22.11
CA ILE A 13 0.98 2.16 -21.57
C ILE A 13 -0.16 1.45 -22.28
N ASP A 14 0.12 0.29 -22.85
CA ASP A 14 -0.89 -0.52 -23.52
C ASP A 14 -1.98 -0.93 -22.51
N PRO A 15 -3.27 -0.80 -22.83
CA PRO A 15 -4.35 -1.33 -22.00
C PRO A 15 -4.18 -2.79 -21.57
N SER A 16 -3.49 -3.63 -22.35
CA SER A 16 -3.24 -5.05 -22.04
C SER A 16 -1.94 -5.30 -21.28
N THR A 17 -1.15 -4.28 -20.93
CA THR A 17 0.04 -4.46 -20.08
C THR A 17 -0.37 -5.15 -18.77
N GLU A 18 0.29 -6.25 -18.44
CA GLU A 18 0.05 -7.02 -17.23
C GLU A 18 0.74 -6.36 -16.04
N ILE A 19 0.02 -6.27 -14.93
CA ILE A 19 0.45 -5.67 -13.67
C ILE A 19 0.15 -6.69 -12.59
N VAL A 20 1.12 -6.94 -11.73
CA VAL A 20 0.92 -7.78 -10.56
C VAL A 20 0.52 -6.88 -9.40
N VAL A 21 -0.57 -7.23 -8.73
CA VAL A 21 -1.07 -6.51 -7.57
C VAL A 21 -1.19 -7.44 -6.38
N ALA A 22 -0.85 -6.93 -5.20
CA ALA A 22 -0.97 -7.66 -3.95
C ALA A 22 -2.07 -7.08 -3.06
N ASN A 23 -2.72 -7.96 -2.29
CA ASN A 23 -3.57 -7.54 -1.17
C ASN A 23 -2.70 -6.91 -0.09
N ASN A 24 -2.87 -5.61 0.10
CA ASN A 24 -2.12 -4.84 1.09
C ASN A 24 -2.93 -4.63 2.38
N THR A 25 -3.98 -5.44 2.59
CA THR A 25 -4.79 -5.48 3.80
C THR A 25 -4.62 -6.82 4.52
N TYR A 26 -5.07 -6.88 5.78
CA TYR A 26 -5.06 -8.10 6.59
C TYR A 26 -6.44 -8.77 6.69
N GLY A 27 -7.24 -8.58 5.65
CA GLY A 27 -8.51 -9.29 5.49
C GLY A 27 -8.72 -9.61 4.02
N ILE A 28 -9.85 -10.27 3.76
CA ILE A 28 -10.22 -10.67 2.40
C ILE A 28 -10.47 -9.41 1.56
N PHE A 29 -9.71 -9.26 0.47
CA PHE A 29 -10.02 -8.32 -0.58
C PHE A 29 -10.85 -9.04 -1.65
N ALA A 30 -12.10 -8.62 -1.83
CA ALA A 30 -12.95 -9.14 -2.89
C ALA A 30 -13.39 -8.01 -3.81
N TYR A 31 -13.28 -8.24 -5.12
CA TYR A 31 -13.77 -7.33 -6.13
C TYR A 31 -14.59 -8.08 -7.17
N GLU A 32 -15.68 -7.47 -7.59
CA GLU A 32 -16.47 -7.87 -8.75
C GLU A 32 -16.90 -6.61 -9.49
N SER A 33 -16.63 -6.55 -10.79
CA SER A 33 -17.11 -5.45 -11.62
C SER A 33 -18.62 -5.56 -11.85
N ASN A 34 -19.32 -4.44 -12.04
CA ASN A 34 -20.78 -4.43 -12.22
C ASN A 34 -21.30 -5.31 -13.37
N ASN A 35 -20.44 -5.63 -14.34
CA ASN A 35 -20.76 -6.48 -15.49
C ASN A 35 -20.18 -7.90 -15.36
N GLY A 36 -19.60 -8.27 -14.23
CA GLY A 36 -18.98 -9.57 -13.95
C GLY A 36 -17.71 -9.87 -14.77
N ALA A 37 -17.20 -8.91 -15.54
CA ALA A 37 -16.05 -9.13 -16.42
C ALA A 37 -14.71 -9.28 -15.68
N LEU A 38 -14.60 -8.70 -14.48
CA LEU A 38 -13.45 -8.84 -13.60
C LEU A 38 -13.97 -9.23 -12.22
N SER A 39 -13.52 -10.38 -11.71
CA SER A 39 -13.75 -10.79 -10.35
C SER A 39 -12.55 -11.56 -9.82
N PHE A 40 -12.09 -11.20 -8.63
CA PHE A 40 -11.02 -11.89 -7.94
C PHE A 40 -11.17 -11.71 -6.43
N VAL A 41 -10.60 -12.66 -5.69
CA VAL A 41 -10.59 -12.70 -4.24
C VAL A 41 -9.16 -12.99 -3.81
N LEU A 42 -8.62 -12.12 -2.95
CA LEU A 42 -7.34 -12.28 -2.28
C LEU A 42 -7.67 -12.52 -0.81
N GLU A 43 -7.31 -13.68 -0.28
CA GLU A 43 -7.76 -14.14 1.03
C GLU A 43 -6.93 -13.49 2.15
N GLU A 44 -5.62 -13.39 1.93
CA GLU A 44 -4.65 -12.96 2.93
C GLU A 44 -3.77 -11.80 2.44
N ASN A 45 -3.05 -11.16 3.35
CA ASN A 45 -2.06 -10.13 3.03
C ASN A 45 -0.95 -10.74 2.18
N GLY A 46 -0.57 -10.07 1.10
CA GLY A 46 0.47 -10.54 0.18
C GLY A 46 -0.05 -11.49 -0.90
N ASP A 47 -1.30 -11.94 -0.86
CA ASP A 47 -1.89 -12.67 -1.99
C ASP A 47 -1.87 -11.79 -3.25
N GLU A 48 -1.48 -12.39 -4.37
CA GLU A 48 -1.20 -11.69 -5.63
C GLU A 48 -2.24 -12.05 -6.70
N GLU A 49 -2.50 -11.11 -7.60
CA GLU A 49 -3.29 -11.33 -8.81
C GLU A 49 -2.69 -10.57 -9.99
N TYR A 50 -2.82 -11.15 -11.18
CA TYR A 50 -2.45 -10.51 -12.43
C TYR A 50 -3.65 -9.76 -13.00
N ILE A 51 -3.49 -8.46 -13.23
CA ILE A 51 -4.50 -7.62 -13.85
C ILE A 51 -3.91 -6.85 -15.02
N THR A 52 -4.75 -6.45 -15.96
CA THR A 52 -4.35 -5.55 -17.03
C THR A 52 -4.35 -4.09 -16.58
N TYR A 53 -3.58 -3.24 -17.25
CA TYR A 53 -3.63 -1.78 -17.02
C TYR A 53 -5.03 -1.19 -17.23
N ALA A 54 -5.83 -1.73 -18.15
CA ALA A 54 -7.23 -1.37 -18.33
C ALA A 54 -8.09 -1.65 -17.08
N GLU A 55 -7.80 -2.74 -16.37
CA GLU A 55 -8.47 -3.13 -15.13
C GLU A 55 -7.97 -2.34 -13.94
N ALA A 56 -6.65 -2.10 -13.84
CA ALA A 56 -6.06 -1.24 -12.83
C ALA A 56 -6.70 0.17 -12.80
N ARG A 57 -7.08 0.71 -13.97
CA ARG A 57 -7.84 1.97 -14.05
C ARG A 57 -9.18 1.93 -13.33
N LYS A 58 -9.87 0.79 -13.32
CA LYS A 58 -11.15 0.59 -12.62
C LYS A 58 -10.94 0.42 -11.11
N LEU A 59 -9.79 -0.10 -10.72
CA LEU A 59 -9.39 -0.37 -9.34
C LEU A 59 -8.67 0.82 -8.68
N LYS A 60 -8.52 1.96 -9.37
CA LYS A 60 -7.75 3.13 -8.90
C LYS A 60 -7.97 3.48 -7.42
N LYS A 61 -9.22 3.52 -6.96
CA LYS A 61 -9.58 3.87 -5.58
C LYS A 61 -8.96 2.92 -4.52
N TYR A 62 -8.70 1.67 -4.88
CA TYR A 62 -8.10 0.66 -4.01
C TYR A 62 -6.57 0.77 -3.95
N PHE A 63 -5.95 1.35 -4.97
CA PHE A 63 -4.54 1.75 -4.90
C PHE A 63 -4.37 3.09 -4.16
N GLU A 64 -5.32 4.04 -4.33
CA GLU A 64 -5.29 5.33 -3.62
C GLU A 64 -5.34 5.18 -2.10
N ASN A 65 -6.11 4.20 -1.62
CA ASN A 65 -6.22 3.91 -0.19
C ASN A 65 -5.27 2.78 0.29
N MET A 66 -4.37 2.31 -0.60
CA MET A 66 -3.42 1.22 -0.35
C MET A 66 -4.07 -0.08 0.14
N SER A 67 -5.30 -0.39 -0.28
CA SER A 67 -5.87 -1.74 -0.08
C SER A 67 -5.29 -2.75 -1.07
N LEU A 68 -4.92 -2.28 -2.25
CA LEU A 68 -4.10 -3.00 -3.21
C LEU A 68 -2.77 -2.26 -3.40
N LEU A 69 -1.70 -3.01 -3.60
CA LEU A 69 -0.37 -2.51 -3.94
C LEU A 69 0.01 -3.01 -5.33
N ILE A 70 0.53 -2.14 -6.20
CA ILE A 70 1.15 -2.56 -7.46
C ILE A 70 2.57 -3.01 -7.11
N ILE A 71 2.83 -4.30 -7.24
CA ILE A 71 4.09 -4.91 -6.78
C ILE A 71 5.06 -5.21 -7.92
N ASP A 72 4.57 -5.39 -9.15
CA ASP A 72 5.40 -5.66 -10.32
C ASP A 72 4.62 -5.28 -11.60
N VAL A 73 5.34 -5.09 -12.70
CA VAL A 73 4.78 -4.85 -14.04
C VAL A 73 5.43 -5.81 -15.02
N ASN A 74 4.64 -6.79 -15.49
CA ASN A 74 5.08 -7.72 -16.52
C ASN A 74 4.89 -7.08 -17.91
N SER A 75 5.94 -6.44 -18.42
CA SER A 75 5.92 -5.79 -19.73
C SER A 75 7.18 -6.07 -20.54
N GLU A 76 6.98 -6.44 -21.81
CA GLU A 76 8.08 -6.53 -22.80
C GLU A 76 8.60 -5.14 -23.21
N GLU A 77 7.76 -4.13 -23.08
CA GLU A 77 8.15 -2.73 -23.24
C GLU A 77 8.69 -2.26 -21.89
N ASP A 78 9.85 -1.61 -21.84
CA ASP A 78 10.43 -1.02 -20.62
C ASP A 78 9.40 -0.12 -19.91
N ILE A 79 8.54 -0.67 -19.06
CA ILE A 79 7.46 0.00 -18.32
C ILE A 79 7.65 -0.34 -16.86
N SER A 80 8.00 0.65 -16.04
CA SER A 80 8.18 0.45 -14.61
C SER A 80 6.88 0.62 -13.83
N ILE A 81 6.88 0.21 -12.56
CA ILE A 81 5.82 0.49 -11.59
C ILE A 81 5.49 1.99 -11.58
N MET A 82 6.51 2.86 -11.58
CA MET A 82 6.29 4.31 -11.57
C MET A 82 5.67 4.86 -12.86
N ASP A 83 5.90 4.22 -14.00
CA ASP A 83 5.20 4.57 -15.23
C ASP A 83 3.69 4.27 -15.10
N VAL A 84 3.32 3.10 -14.56
CA VAL A 84 1.93 2.72 -14.26
C VAL A 84 1.30 3.67 -13.25
N VAL A 85 1.97 3.95 -12.13
CA VAL A 85 1.53 4.87 -11.07
C VAL A 85 1.21 6.26 -11.64
N ARG A 86 2.09 6.81 -12.48
CA ARG A 86 1.85 8.10 -13.17
C ARG A 86 0.70 7.99 -14.16
N GLY A 87 0.61 6.87 -14.86
CA GLY A 87 -0.47 6.50 -15.76
C GLY A 87 -1.84 6.61 -15.08
N LEU A 88 -1.95 6.03 -13.89
CA LEU A 88 -3.15 5.99 -13.06
C LEU A 88 -3.39 7.29 -12.28
N ARG A 89 -2.40 8.20 -12.17
CA ARG A 89 -2.43 9.39 -11.30
C ARG A 89 -2.45 9.03 -9.81
N LEU A 90 -1.56 8.14 -9.42
CA LEU A 90 -1.32 7.68 -8.05
C LEU A 90 0.00 8.20 -7.47
N THR A 91 0.64 9.16 -8.15
CA THR A 91 2.01 9.62 -7.84
C THR A 91 2.17 10.04 -6.38
N ASP A 92 1.21 10.77 -5.81
CA ASP A 92 1.36 11.33 -4.46
C ASP A 92 1.41 10.24 -3.38
N VAL A 93 0.56 9.20 -3.49
CA VAL A 93 0.53 8.09 -2.54
C VAL A 93 1.74 7.18 -2.71
N TYR A 94 2.12 6.83 -3.95
CA TYR A 94 3.27 5.96 -4.19
C TYR A 94 4.60 6.64 -3.88
N LYS A 95 4.75 7.94 -4.13
CA LYS A 95 5.94 8.68 -3.68
C LYS A 95 6.09 8.61 -2.17
N SER A 96 5.00 8.83 -1.44
CA SER A 96 5.01 8.74 0.02
C SER A 96 5.34 7.33 0.49
N TYR A 97 4.85 6.30 -0.21
CA TYR A 97 5.14 4.90 0.09
C TYR A 97 6.61 4.57 -0.15
N LEU A 98 7.12 4.84 -1.35
CA LEU A 98 8.51 4.56 -1.70
C LEU A 98 9.50 5.31 -0.81
N GLU A 99 9.23 6.56 -0.48
CA GLU A 99 10.11 7.37 0.38
C GLU A 99 10.11 6.91 1.84
N LEU A 100 8.92 6.70 2.43
CA LEU A 100 8.79 6.50 3.88
C LEU A 100 8.77 5.03 4.27
N VAL A 101 8.15 4.17 3.47
CA VAL A 101 7.96 2.75 3.78
C VAL A 101 9.13 1.94 3.25
N GLU A 102 9.48 2.13 1.98
CA GLU A 102 10.56 1.37 1.32
C GLU A 102 11.94 2.04 1.49
N GLY A 103 11.98 3.33 1.85
CA GLY A 103 13.22 4.06 2.08
C GLY A 103 13.99 4.46 0.81
N PHE A 104 13.35 4.42 -0.36
CA PHE A 104 13.96 4.85 -1.63
C PHE A 104 14.09 6.37 -1.73
N GLY A 105 15.18 6.82 -2.35
CA GLY A 105 15.33 8.21 -2.78
C GLY A 105 14.45 8.55 -3.99
N GLU A 106 14.07 9.82 -4.16
CA GLU A 106 13.27 10.24 -5.31
C GLU A 106 13.95 9.94 -6.67
N ASP A 107 15.29 9.89 -6.71
CA ASP A 107 16.06 9.52 -7.89
C ASP A 107 16.05 8.01 -8.19
N GLU A 108 15.65 7.17 -7.23
CA GLU A 108 15.60 5.71 -7.35
C GLU A 108 14.19 5.20 -7.69
N PHE A 109 13.14 6.02 -7.56
CA PHE A 109 11.75 5.57 -7.77
C PHE A 109 11.50 4.93 -9.14
N ASP A 110 12.19 5.39 -10.17
CA ASP A 110 12.04 4.85 -11.54
C ASP A 110 12.77 3.51 -11.75
N GLU A 111 13.64 3.12 -10.82
CA GLU A 111 14.47 1.92 -10.85
C GLU A 111 13.88 0.79 -9.98
N VAL A 112 12.77 1.06 -9.29
CA VAL A 112 12.05 0.06 -8.48
C VAL A 112 11.44 -1.00 -9.40
N GLU A 113 12.00 -2.21 -9.32
CA GLU A 113 11.55 -3.37 -10.10
C GLU A 113 10.40 -4.11 -9.40
N ALA A 114 10.44 -4.23 -8.07
CA ALA A 114 9.41 -4.92 -7.30
C ALA A 114 9.17 -4.27 -5.93
N LEU A 115 7.96 -4.45 -5.40
CA LEU A 115 7.57 -4.06 -4.03
C LEU A 115 7.01 -5.26 -3.27
N TYR A 116 7.04 -5.21 -1.93
CA TYR A 116 6.59 -6.31 -1.08
C TYR A 116 5.45 -5.86 -0.15
N ALA A 117 4.42 -6.69 0.00
CA ALA A 117 3.23 -6.34 0.77
C ALA A 117 3.48 -6.24 2.30
N ASP A 118 4.55 -6.86 2.80
CA ASP A 118 4.97 -6.83 4.20
C ASP A 118 5.72 -5.54 4.57
N ALA A 119 6.24 -4.78 3.61
CA ALA A 119 7.02 -3.57 3.86
C ALA A 119 6.26 -2.52 4.71
N LEU A 120 4.93 -2.39 4.52
CA LEU A 120 4.12 -1.48 5.35
C LEU A 120 4.02 -1.96 6.81
N ALA A 121 3.99 -3.28 7.02
CA ALA A 121 3.96 -3.91 8.34
C ALA A 121 5.27 -3.63 9.07
N ASP A 122 6.38 -3.88 8.39
CA ASP A 122 7.73 -3.69 8.91
C ASP A 122 7.96 -2.20 9.20
N PHE A 123 7.53 -1.30 8.32
CA PHE A 123 7.52 0.13 8.60
C PHE A 123 6.74 0.45 9.89
N CYS A 124 5.53 -0.09 10.09
CA CYS A 124 4.75 0.21 11.30
C CYS A 124 5.47 -0.27 12.57
N VAL A 125 6.13 -1.43 12.53
CA VAL A 125 6.83 -2.01 13.68
C VAL A 125 8.17 -1.31 13.92
N ASP A 126 8.99 -1.17 12.90
CA ASP A 126 10.42 -0.89 13.02
C ASP A 126 10.81 0.58 12.77
N SER A 127 9.95 1.39 12.14
CA SER A 127 10.28 2.80 11.86
C SER A 127 10.53 3.63 13.11
N GLU A 128 11.30 4.70 12.97
CA GLU A 128 11.41 5.71 14.04
C GLU A 128 10.09 6.49 14.19
N ILE A 129 9.85 6.97 15.42
CA ILE A 129 8.61 7.69 15.76
C ILE A 129 8.38 8.93 14.88
N ASP A 130 9.44 9.60 14.43
CA ASP A 130 9.32 10.80 13.60
C ASP A 130 8.91 10.47 12.17
N ASP A 131 9.40 9.36 11.59
CA ASP A 131 8.97 8.90 10.27
C ASP A 131 7.54 8.36 10.30
N PHE A 132 7.18 7.65 11.37
CA PHE A 132 5.79 7.26 11.63
C PHE A 132 4.85 8.47 11.66
N LYS A 133 5.22 9.54 12.40
CA LYS A 133 4.46 10.80 12.42
C LYS A 133 4.39 11.49 11.06
N LYS A 134 5.45 11.41 10.24
CA LYS A 134 5.43 11.94 8.86
C LYS A 134 4.43 11.16 8.02
N ALA A 135 4.46 9.82 8.06
CA ALA A 135 3.55 8.98 7.29
C ALA A 135 2.08 9.21 7.65
N LEU A 136 1.75 9.48 8.91
CA LEU A 136 0.40 9.87 9.34
C LEU A 136 -0.10 11.21 8.78
N LYS A 137 0.78 12.01 8.18
CA LYS A 137 0.44 13.29 7.53
C LYS A 137 0.40 13.19 5.99
N THR A 138 0.67 12.01 5.43
CA THR A 138 0.62 11.76 3.98
C THR A 138 -0.69 11.05 3.60
N PRO A 139 -0.93 10.78 2.30
CA PRO A 139 -2.05 9.93 1.87
C PRO A 139 -2.02 8.51 2.45
N LEU A 140 -0.89 8.05 3.01
CA LEU A 140 -0.76 6.73 3.63
C LEU A 140 -1.45 6.60 4.99
N ARG A 141 -1.88 7.73 5.61
CA ARG A 141 -2.37 7.77 6.99
C ARG A 141 -3.31 6.62 7.35
N ASN A 142 -4.33 6.36 6.54
CA ASN A 142 -5.31 5.32 6.83
C ASN A 142 -4.70 3.92 6.77
N ALA A 143 -3.85 3.67 5.78
CA ALA A 143 -3.14 2.39 5.65
C ALA A 143 -2.21 2.14 6.85
N VAL A 144 -1.44 3.16 7.25
CA VAL A 144 -0.59 3.10 8.44
C VAL A 144 -1.42 2.80 9.69
N ILE A 145 -2.55 3.49 9.91
CA ILE A 145 -3.42 3.25 11.07
C ILE A 145 -3.94 1.80 11.07
N MET A 146 -4.48 1.32 9.94
CA MET A 146 -5.03 -0.03 9.84
C MET A 146 -3.96 -1.11 10.08
N THR A 147 -2.80 -0.98 9.45
CA THR A 147 -1.68 -1.91 9.63
C THR A 147 -1.14 -1.87 11.05
N THR A 148 -1.05 -0.69 11.68
CA THR A 148 -0.61 -0.55 13.08
C THR A 148 -1.54 -1.29 14.03
N VAL A 149 -2.86 -1.14 13.85
CA VAL A 149 -3.86 -1.87 14.66
C VAL A 149 -3.69 -3.37 14.47
N GLU A 150 -3.44 -3.83 13.25
CA GLU A 150 -3.26 -5.25 13.00
C GLU A 150 -1.95 -5.80 13.61
N MET A 151 -0.84 -5.08 13.47
CA MET A 151 0.42 -5.46 14.13
C MET A 151 0.28 -5.51 15.65
N TYR A 152 -0.56 -4.65 16.24
CA TYR A 152 -0.92 -4.76 17.65
C TYR A 152 -1.69 -6.05 17.96
N LYS A 153 -2.74 -6.39 17.19
CA LYS A 153 -3.53 -7.62 17.38
C LYS A 153 -2.68 -8.88 17.27
N GLN A 154 -1.72 -8.89 16.35
CA GLN A 154 -0.76 -9.97 16.14
C GLN A 154 0.38 -10.00 17.18
N ARG A 155 0.37 -9.07 18.15
CA ARG A 155 1.40 -8.91 19.19
C ARG A 155 2.80 -8.61 18.61
N ARG A 156 2.86 -8.06 17.40
CA ARG A 156 4.09 -7.61 16.73
C ARG A 156 4.46 -6.17 17.08
N LEU A 157 3.49 -5.32 17.44
CA LEU A 157 3.73 -3.93 17.82
C LEU A 157 3.62 -3.72 19.34
N SER A 158 4.75 -3.42 20.01
CA SER A 158 4.80 -3.07 21.44
C SER A 158 5.03 -1.59 21.74
N ASP A 159 5.33 -0.79 20.71
CA ASP A 159 5.61 0.64 20.86
C ASP A 159 4.32 1.42 21.23
N ARG A 160 4.31 1.98 22.44
CA ARG A 160 3.16 2.74 22.97
C ARG A 160 3.00 4.11 22.32
N ASP A 161 4.10 4.77 21.95
CA ASP A 161 4.02 6.10 21.35
C ASP A 161 3.36 6.00 19.97
N LYS A 162 3.68 4.95 19.19
CA LYS A 162 3.00 4.65 17.93
C LYS A 162 1.53 4.28 18.14
N GLN A 163 1.22 3.51 19.18
CA GLN A 163 -0.17 3.17 19.54
C GLN A 163 -1.00 4.41 19.90
N ASP A 164 -0.43 5.36 20.64
CA ASP A 164 -1.09 6.61 21.01
C ASP A 164 -1.33 7.50 19.79
N LEU A 165 -0.40 7.52 18.83
CA LEU A 165 -0.54 8.30 17.60
C LEU A 165 -1.67 7.83 16.67
N VAL A 166 -1.98 6.53 16.69
CA VAL A 166 -3.09 5.96 15.89
C VAL A 166 -4.41 5.91 16.66
N ASN A 167 -4.43 6.32 17.92
CA ASN A 167 -5.65 6.36 18.72
C ASN A 167 -6.61 7.45 18.21
N THR A 168 -7.47 7.07 17.26
CA THR A 168 -8.40 8.00 16.60
C THR A 168 -9.68 8.29 17.37
N ARG A 169 -9.99 7.52 18.43
CA ARG A 169 -11.27 7.61 19.17
C ARG A 169 -11.12 7.80 20.69
N GLY A 170 -9.92 7.91 21.22
CA GLY A 170 -9.68 8.12 22.65
C GLY A 170 -9.69 6.83 23.48
N GLU A 171 -10.20 6.88 24.70
CA GLU A 171 -10.09 5.79 25.69
C GLU A 171 -10.70 4.46 25.22
N ASP A 172 -11.73 4.50 24.36
CA ASP A 172 -12.45 3.30 23.92
C ASP A 172 -11.78 2.56 22.74
N PHE A 173 -10.85 3.20 22.01
CA PHE A 173 -10.30 2.64 20.77
C PHE A 173 -9.59 1.31 21.00
N TRP A 174 -8.62 1.28 21.91
CA TRP A 174 -7.85 0.08 22.20
C TRP A 174 -8.65 -0.95 23.01
N ALA A 175 -9.61 -0.50 23.82
CA ALA A 175 -10.53 -1.40 24.52
C ALA A 175 -11.37 -2.21 23.52
N ASP A 176 -11.91 -1.57 22.48
CA ASP A 176 -12.65 -2.25 21.40
C ASP A 176 -11.77 -3.23 20.62
N VAL A 177 -10.52 -2.84 20.32
CA VAL A 177 -9.54 -3.71 19.65
C VAL A 177 -9.24 -4.93 20.53
N ASP A 178 -8.99 -4.75 21.83
CA ASP A 178 -8.72 -5.85 22.76
C ASP A 178 -9.88 -6.83 22.88
N VAL A 179 -11.12 -6.33 22.89
CA VAL A 179 -12.32 -7.18 22.86
C VAL A 179 -12.33 -8.03 21.58
N SER A 180 -11.97 -7.45 20.43
CA SER A 180 -11.91 -8.18 19.16
C SER A 180 -10.84 -9.28 19.16
N VAL A 181 -9.66 -9.03 19.76
CA VAL A 181 -8.58 -10.02 19.88
C VAL A 181 -9.03 -11.19 20.75
N ARG A 182 -9.59 -10.91 21.94
CA ARG A 182 -10.05 -11.95 22.86
C ARG A 182 -11.17 -12.81 22.26
N ALA A 183 -12.05 -12.21 21.47
CA ALA A 183 -13.12 -12.94 20.78
C ALA A 183 -12.57 -13.90 19.70
N ALA A 184 -11.43 -13.58 19.09
CA ALA A 184 -10.76 -14.44 18.13
C ALA A 184 -9.97 -15.58 18.80
N GLU A 185 -9.33 -15.31 19.95
CA GLU A 185 -8.55 -16.30 20.73
C GLU A 185 -9.42 -17.30 21.52
N GLY A 186 -10.69 -16.97 21.79
CA GLY A 186 -11.64 -17.80 22.54
C GLY A 186 -12.43 -18.82 21.71
N ARG A 187 -12.02 -19.08 20.46
CA ARG A 187 -12.54 -20.12 19.57
C ARG A 187 -11.51 -21.24 19.41
#